data_AF-A0A2V8D0X0-F1
#
_entry.id   AF-A0A2V8D0X0-F1
#
_cell.length_a   1.000
_cell.length_b   1.000
_cell.length_c   1.000
_cell.angle_alpha   90.00
_cell.angle_beta   90.00
_cell.angle_gamma   90.00
#
_symmetry.space_group_name_H-M   'P 1'
#
loop_
_entity.id
_entity.type
_entity.pdbx_description
1 polymer ?
#
loop_
_entity_poly.entity_id
_entity_poly.type
_entity_poly.pdbx_seq_one_letter_code
_entity_poly.pdbx_strand_id
1 'polypeptide(L)'
;RLEPTYFEKAVRLLDGDPAVAFVSCWLRAFGDEEWEWKPERCDLPALLWEDTVLTASLMRREAIVAVGGYDTEMPVQGAEDWDLWLTLVARGYRGAILREVLFNYRRREGSLSTVSWNGSGHLSLASYRVAKHAESYRAYLIDVLLHQDAETSALLRQNDEIERYIASELEPAVALRREELAALQSRLASITPKAMEHANPSQAAARIRELEAALGAVSAEVTALRTSASWRITGPLREAYGWWLRRRGAR
;
A
#
# COMPACT_ATOMS: atom_id res chain seq x y z
N ARG A 1 7.20 17.28 2.36
CA ARG A 1 7.18 18.70 1.91
C ARG A 1 5.76 19.20 2.03
N LEU A 2 5.55 20.29 2.78
CA LEU A 2 4.24 20.93 2.88
C LEU A 2 3.98 21.83 1.68
N GLU A 3 2.72 21.89 1.25
CA GLU A 3 2.27 22.87 0.27
C GLU A 3 2.24 24.28 0.88
N PRO A 4 2.53 25.34 0.09
CA PRO A 4 2.64 26.71 0.62
C PRO A 4 1.37 27.20 1.34
N THR A 5 0.19 26.70 0.96
CA THR A 5 -1.09 27.11 1.52
C THR A 5 -1.51 26.33 2.77
N TYR A 6 -0.75 25.32 3.19
CA TYR A 6 -1.11 24.46 4.32
C TYR A 6 -1.31 25.25 5.61
N PHE A 7 -0.30 26.03 6.01
CA PHE A 7 -0.35 26.78 7.27
C PHE A 7 -1.47 27.82 7.27
N GLU A 8 -1.66 28.55 6.17
CA GLU A 8 -2.75 29.53 6.04
C GLU A 8 -4.12 28.89 6.28
N LYS A 9 -4.38 27.75 5.66
CA LYS A 9 -5.65 27.03 5.79
C LYS A 9 -5.84 26.42 7.17
N ALA A 10 -4.79 25.80 7.71
CA ALA A 10 -4.82 25.15 9.01
C ALA A 10 -5.01 26.18 10.14
N VAL A 11 -4.28 27.29 10.11
CA VAL A 11 -4.42 28.38 11.09
C VAL A 11 -5.81 29.00 11.02
N ARG A 12 -6.33 29.28 9.82
CA ARG A 12 -7.69 29.81 9.66
C ARG A 12 -8.75 28.92 10.33
N LEU A 13 -8.61 27.60 10.21
CA LEU A 13 -9.52 26.65 10.82
C LEU A 13 -9.38 26.64 12.35
N LEU A 14 -8.14 26.58 12.86
CA LEU A 14 -7.88 26.65 14.30
C LEU A 14 -8.43 27.94 14.90
N ASP A 15 -8.13 29.11 14.32
CA ASP A 15 -8.60 30.40 14.81
C ASP A 15 -10.13 30.54 14.74
N GLY A 16 -10.76 29.86 13.79
CA GLY A 16 -12.22 29.87 13.60
C GLY A 16 -13.00 29.02 14.61
N ASP A 17 -12.41 27.96 15.18
CA ASP A 17 -13.06 27.08 16.15
C ASP A 17 -12.10 26.72 17.31
N PRO A 18 -12.25 27.34 18.50
CA PRO A 18 -11.44 27.03 19.68
C PRO A 18 -11.54 25.58 20.17
N ALA A 19 -12.59 24.83 19.78
CA ALA A 19 -12.72 23.42 20.14
C ALA A 19 -11.82 22.50 19.31
N VAL A 20 -11.31 22.98 18.17
CA VAL A 20 -10.37 22.22 17.33
C VAL A 20 -8.96 22.36 17.89
N ALA A 21 -8.39 21.23 18.32
CA ALA A 21 -7.04 21.16 18.87
C ALA A 21 -5.97 20.89 17.82
N PHE A 22 -6.33 20.25 16.71
CA PHE A 22 -5.38 19.92 15.65
C PHE A 22 -6.06 19.91 14.27
N VAL A 23 -5.26 20.22 13.25
CA VAL A 23 -5.68 20.22 11.85
C VAL A 23 -4.71 19.38 11.03
N SER A 24 -5.27 18.38 10.36
CA SER A 24 -4.60 17.49 9.43
C SER A 24 -4.96 17.82 7.98
N CYS A 25 -4.35 17.11 7.04
CA CYS A 25 -4.67 17.20 5.62
C CYS A 25 -4.44 15.86 4.92
N TRP A 26 -4.89 15.76 3.67
CA TRP A 26 -4.52 14.62 2.83
C TRP A 26 -3.05 14.72 2.43
N LEU A 27 -2.46 13.55 2.18
CA LEU A 27 -1.08 13.47 1.71
C LEU A 27 -0.97 12.67 0.42
N ARG A 28 0.08 12.99 -0.34
CA ARG A 28 0.54 12.19 -1.46
C ARG A 28 1.91 11.61 -1.13
N ALA A 29 2.02 10.29 -1.18
CA ALA A 29 3.30 9.61 -1.16
C ALA A 29 3.96 9.69 -2.54
N PHE A 30 5.28 9.85 -2.57
CA PHE A 30 6.09 9.79 -3.77
C PHE A 30 7.47 9.18 -3.47
N GLY A 31 8.18 8.71 -4.49
CA GLY A 31 9.49 8.07 -4.35
C GLY A 31 9.44 6.65 -4.87
N ASP A 32 9.72 5.68 -4.01
CA ASP A 32 9.66 4.25 -4.37
C ASP A 32 8.21 3.78 -4.61
N GLU A 33 7.24 4.49 -4.03
CA GLU A 33 5.81 4.26 -4.20
C GLU A 33 5.09 5.59 -4.40
N GLU A 34 4.02 5.58 -5.20
CA GLU A 34 3.14 6.72 -5.44
C GLU A 34 1.69 6.35 -5.13
N TRP A 35 1.08 7.07 -4.19
CA TRP A 35 -0.31 6.91 -3.78
C TRP A 35 -0.78 8.14 -3.01
N GLU A 36 -2.09 8.24 -2.79
CA GLU A 36 -2.70 9.30 -1.97
C GLU A 36 -3.40 8.68 -0.76
N TRP A 37 -3.27 9.33 0.39
CA TRP A 37 -3.98 8.96 1.62
C TRP A 37 -4.93 10.08 2.02
N LYS A 38 -6.20 9.71 2.08
CA LYS A 38 -7.34 10.63 2.15
C LYS A 38 -8.31 10.25 3.27
N PRO A 39 -7.88 10.31 4.54
CA PRO A 39 -8.77 10.03 5.66
C PRO A 39 -9.95 11.00 5.65
N GLU A 40 -11.13 10.49 6.02
CA GLU A 40 -12.36 11.28 6.04
C GLU A 40 -12.73 11.76 7.45
N ARG A 41 -12.24 11.05 8.46
CA ARG A 41 -12.61 11.22 9.87
C ARG A 41 -11.36 11.14 10.74
N CYS A 42 -11.40 11.83 11.87
CA CYS A 42 -10.37 11.78 12.92
C CYS A 42 -11.01 11.79 14.31
N ASP A 43 -12.23 11.24 14.42
CA ASP A 43 -12.89 11.01 15.70
C ASP A 43 -12.45 9.68 16.31
N LEU A 44 -12.85 9.42 17.56
CA LEU A 44 -12.39 8.25 18.31
C LEU A 44 -12.58 6.92 17.56
N PRO A 45 -13.76 6.60 17.00
CA PRO A 45 -13.90 5.38 16.21
C PRO A 45 -12.81 5.30 15.15
N ALA A 46 -12.67 6.32 14.30
CA ALA A 46 -11.68 6.37 13.23
C ALA A 46 -10.25 6.13 13.72
N LEU A 47 -9.86 6.85 14.76
CA LEU A 47 -8.55 6.73 15.35
C LEU A 47 -8.31 5.39 16.06
N LEU A 48 -9.32 4.64 16.46
CA LEU A 48 -9.12 3.37 17.15
C LEU A 48 -8.73 2.23 16.20
N TRP A 49 -9.16 2.29 14.93
CA TRP A 49 -8.80 1.27 13.93
C TRP A 49 -7.62 1.66 13.03
N GLU A 50 -7.43 2.95 12.75
CA GLU A 50 -6.33 3.45 11.90
C GLU A 50 -5.81 4.79 12.43
N ASP A 51 -4.52 5.07 12.23
CA ASP A 51 -3.99 6.41 12.46
C ASP A 51 -4.41 7.33 11.31
N THR A 52 -5.55 8.01 11.47
CA THR A 52 -6.16 8.85 10.43
C THR A 52 -5.64 10.29 10.41
N VAL A 53 -4.55 10.61 11.12
CA VAL A 53 -4.06 11.98 11.29
C VAL A 53 -2.57 12.06 10.94
N LEU A 54 -2.24 12.95 10.01
CA LEU A 54 -0.87 13.17 9.55
C LEU A 54 0.05 13.55 10.72
N THR A 55 1.24 12.94 10.82
CA THR A 55 2.27 13.27 11.82
C THR A 55 2.64 14.76 11.86
N ALA A 56 2.61 15.44 10.71
CA ALA A 56 2.89 16.87 10.55
C ALA A 56 1.65 17.79 10.73
N SER A 57 0.60 17.29 11.41
CA SER A 57 -0.60 18.07 11.70
C SER A 57 -0.28 19.31 12.56
N LEU A 58 -0.91 20.44 12.25
CA LEU A 58 -0.76 21.65 13.05
C LEU A 58 -1.64 21.55 14.30
N MET A 59 -1.12 21.94 15.45
CA MET A 59 -1.76 21.71 16.74
C MET A 59 -1.72 22.94 17.64
N ARG A 60 -2.73 23.05 18.51
CA ARG A 60 -2.75 23.98 19.64
C ARG A 60 -1.77 23.53 20.71
N ARG A 61 -0.81 24.39 21.04
CA ARG A 61 0.20 24.11 22.07
C ARG A 61 -0.47 23.81 23.41
N GLU A 62 -1.46 24.59 23.79
CA GLU A 62 -2.22 24.47 25.03
C GLU A 62 -2.89 23.09 25.18
N ALA A 63 -3.45 22.54 24.08
CA ALA A 63 -4.06 21.23 24.09
C ALA A 63 -3.02 20.12 24.29
N ILE A 64 -1.90 20.19 23.56
CA ILE A 64 -0.80 19.22 23.71
C ILE A 64 -0.25 19.21 25.14
N VAL A 65 0.00 20.41 25.71
CA VAL A 65 0.52 20.54 27.07
C VAL A 65 -0.49 20.02 28.10
N ALA A 66 -1.78 20.30 27.91
CA ALA A 66 -2.83 19.83 28.80
C ALA A 66 -2.94 18.29 28.84
N VAL A 67 -2.58 17.61 27.75
CA VAL A 67 -2.60 16.15 27.67
C VAL A 67 -1.28 15.47 28.07
N GLY A 68 -0.24 16.25 28.37
CA GLY A 68 1.08 15.76 28.78
C GLY A 68 2.10 15.59 27.65
N GLY A 69 1.76 15.94 26.41
CA GLY A 69 2.63 15.77 25.25
C GLY A 69 2.67 14.35 24.69
N TYR A 70 3.75 14.05 23.96
CA TYR A 70 4.01 12.73 23.40
C TYR A 70 4.42 11.74 24.50
N ASP A 71 3.98 10.48 24.35
CA ASP A 71 4.32 9.41 25.27
C ASP A 71 5.79 8.98 25.14
N THR A 72 6.57 9.12 26.20
CA THR A 72 7.98 8.73 26.27
C THR A 72 8.20 7.27 26.65
N GLU A 73 7.15 6.58 27.09
CA GLU A 73 7.23 5.21 27.61
C GLU A 73 6.88 4.15 26.54
N MET A 74 6.75 4.56 25.28
CA MET A 74 6.42 3.63 24.20
C MET A 74 7.48 2.51 24.08
N PRO A 75 7.06 1.25 23.91
CA PRO A 75 7.98 0.11 23.91
C PRO A 75 8.94 0.10 22.72
N VAL A 76 8.53 0.71 21.59
CA VAL A 76 9.32 0.93 20.38
C VAL A 76 8.85 2.23 19.72
N GLN A 77 9.67 2.79 18.84
CA GLN A 77 9.35 4.04 18.16
C GLN A 77 8.38 3.85 16.99
N GLY A 78 7.56 4.86 16.71
CA GLY A 78 6.81 5.02 15.46
C GLY A 78 5.29 4.91 15.56
N ALA A 79 4.71 5.20 16.71
CA ALA A 79 3.26 5.39 16.88
C ALA A 79 2.91 6.49 17.91
N GLU A 80 3.88 7.35 18.25
CA GLU A 80 3.75 8.39 19.27
C GLU A 80 2.72 9.46 18.87
N ASP A 81 2.64 9.76 17.57
CA ASP A 81 1.61 10.65 17.01
C ASP A 81 0.22 10.04 17.12
N TRP A 82 0.05 8.77 16.73
CA TRP A 82 -1.23 8.07 16.84
C TRP A 82 -1.77 8.09 18.28
N ASP A 83 -0.91 7.79 19.25
CA ASP A 83 -1.27 7.86 20.66
C ASP A 83 -1.65 9.28 21.12
N LEU A 84 -0.95 10.31 20.65
CA LEU A 84 -1.28 11.70 20.94
C LEU A 84 -2.67 12.06 20.42
N TRP A 85 -3.03 11.65 19.20
CA TRP A 85 -4.36 11.92 18.62
C TRP A 85 -5.46 11.24 19.43
N LEU A 86 -5.29 9.97 19.75
CA LEU A 86 -6.22 9.23 20.61
C LEU A 86 -6.40 9.92 21.96
N THR A 87 -5.28 10.32 22.58
CA THR A 87 -5.29 11.00 23.87
C THR A 87 -6.04 12.34 23.83
N LEU A 88 -5.82 13.14 22.79
CA LEU A 88 -6.51 14.42 22.60
C LEU A 88 -8.02 14.19 22.43
N VAL A 89 -8.42 13.31 21.51
CA VAL A 89 -9.84 13.10 21.22
C VAL A 89 -10.56 12.41 22.39
N ALA A 90 -9.91 11.48 23.10
CA ALA A 90 -10.43 10.87 24.32
C ALA A 90 -10.70 11.89 25.45
N ARG A 91 -9.94 13.00 25.48
CA ARG A 91 -10.13 14.10 26.44
C ARG A 91 -11.11 15.17 25.95
N GLY A 92 -11.84 14.90 24.86
CA GLY A 92 -12.89 15.77 24.34
C GLY A 92 -12.43 16.86 23.39
N TYR A 93 -11.14 16.88 23.01
CA TYR A 93 -10.67 17.76 21.94
C TYR A 93 -11.17 17.28 20.57
N ARG A 94 -11.37 18.21 19.63
CA ARG A 94 -11.75 17.87 18.25
C ARG A 94 -10.57 18.03 17.30
N GLY A 95 -10.50 17.14 16.32
CA GLY A 95 -9.64 17.27 15.15
C GLY A 95 -10.41 17.77 13.94
N ALA A 96 -9.69 18.31 12.96
CA ALA A 96 -10.23 18.57 11.63
C ALA A 96 -9.26 18.10 10.54
N ILE A 97 -9.80 17.70 9.38
CA ILE A 97 -9.03 17.29 8.21
C ILE A 97 -9.36 18.22 7.05
N LEU A 98 -8.35 18.90 6.52
CA LEU A 98 -8.44 19.61 5.25
C LEU A 98 -8.48 18.57 4.11
N ARG A 99 -9.59 18.54 3.36
CA ARG A 99 -9.82 17.59 2.25
C ARG A 99 -9.07 18.00 0.97
N GLU A 100 -7.78 18.25 1.13
CA GLU A 100 -6.86 18.68 0.07
C GLU A 100 -5.50 18.04 0.31
N VAL A 101 -4.82 17.65 -0.78
CA VAL A 101 -3.45 17.12 -0.71
C VAL A 101 -2.50 18.29 -0.44
N LEU A 102 -2.09 18.45 0.82
CA LEU A 102 -1.24 19.55 1.27
C LEU A 102 0.09 19.08 1.87
N PHE A 103 0.32 17.77 1.91
CA PHE A 103 1.59 17.18 2.32
C PHE A 103 2.09 16.17 1.29
N ASN A 104 3.33 16.35 0.83
CA ASN A 104 4.03 15.41 -0.02
C ASN A 104 5.00 14.60 0.84
N TYR A 105 4.70 13.33 1.05
CA TYR A 105 5.50 12.41 1.85
C TYR A 105 6.45 11.63 0.94
N ARG A 106 7.76 11.70 1.19
CA ARG A 106 8.71 10.89 0.43
C ARG A 106 8.81 9.51 1.07
N ARG A 107 8.40 8.47 0.35
CA ARG A 107 8.61 7.08 0.74
C ARG A 107 9.95 6.56 0.21
N ARG A 108 10.65 5.85 1.09
CA ARG A 108 11.88 5.11 0.81
C ARG A 108 11.81 3.72 1.43
N GLU A 109 12.53 2.76 0.89
CA GLU A 109 12.80 1.50 1.58
C GLU A 109 13.30 1.74 3.01
N GLY A 110 12.72 1.02 3.99
CA GLY A 110 13.05 1.19 5.41
C GLY A 110 12.49 2.47 6.07
N SER A 111 11.53 3.17 5.43
CA SER A 111 10.81 4.27 6.09
C SER A 111 10.20 3.82 7.42
N LEU A 112 10.21 4.69 8.44
CA LEU A 112 9.72 4.36 9.78
C LEU A 112 8.28 3.81 9.74
N SER A 113 7.41 4.39 8.93
CA SER A 113 6.06 3.88 8.70
C SER A 113 6.06 2.41 8.24
N THR A 114 6.87 2.04 7.24
CA THR A 114 6.99 0.65 6.80
C THR A 114 7.50 -0.27 7.92
N VAL A 115 8.48 0.18 8.71
CA VAL A 115 9.07 -0.62 9.79
C VAL A 115 8.11 -0.79 10.96
N SER A 116 7.38 0.26 11.35
CA SER A 116 6.41 0.22 12.44
C SER A 116 5.21 -0.68 12.13
N TRP A 117 4.77 -0.74 10.87
CA TRP A 117 3.63 -1.55 10.44
C TRP A 117 4.01 -2.98 10.06
N ASN A 118 5.13 -3.19 9.38
CA ASN A 118 5.53 -4.51 8.86
C ASN A 118 6.61 -5.20 9.72
N GLY A 119 7.14 -4.53 10.74
CA GLY A 119 8.16 -5.07 11.63
C GLY A 119 7.58 -5.83 12.82
N SER A 120 8.47 -6.49 13.58
CA SER A 120 8.12 -7.22 14.80
C SER A 120 7.54 -6.35 15.92
N GLY A 121 7.73 -5.02 15.86
CA GLY A 121 7.23 -4.07 16.85
C GLY A 121 5.75 -3.74 16.76
N HIS A 122 5.08 -4.06 15.64
CA HIS A 122 3.69 -3.65 15.39
C HIS A 122 2.72 -4.15 16.48
N LEU A 123 2.78 -5.44 16.81
CA LEU A 123 1.89 -6.03 17.81
C LEU A 123 2.15 -5.50 19.22
N SER A 124 3.40 -5.17 19.55
CA SER A 124 3.76 -4.55 20.84
C SER A 124 3.19 -3.14 20.94
N LEU A 125 3.29 -2.33 19.88
CA LEU A 125 2.68 -1.00 19.80
C LEU A 125 1.16 -1.07 19.90
N ALA A 126 0.55 -1.98 19.14
CA ALA A 126 -0.90 -2.19 19.18
C ALA A 126 -1.38 -2.60 20.58
N SER A 127 -0.70 -3.57 21.21
CA SER A 127 -1.04 -4.03 22.56
C SER A 127 -0.90 -2.91 23.60
N TYR A 128 0.17 -2.12 23.52
CA TYR A 128 0.39 -0.96 24.39
C TYR A 128 -0.71 0.08 24.21
N ARG A 129 -1.01 0.47 22.97
CA ARG A 129 -2.07 1.44 22.64
C ARG A 129 -3.45 0.97 23.10
N VAL A 130 -3.79 -0.31 22.87
CA VAL A 130 -5.08 -0.89 23.32
C VAL A 130 -5.18 -0.89 24.85
N ALA A 131 -4.09 -1.23 25.55
CA ALA A 131 -4.07 -1.19 27.01
C ALA A 131 -4.22 0.25 27.54
N LYS A 132 -3.50 1.20 26.95
CA LYS A 132 -3.53 2.62 27.36
C LYS A 132 -4.89 3.27 27.10
N HIS A 133 -5.52 2.97 25.97
CA HIS A 133 -6.82 3.53 25.55
C HIS A 133 -7.97 2.53 25.77
N ALA A 134 -7.86 1.64 26.78
CA ALA A 134 -8.79 0.55 26.98
C ALA A 134 -10.25 0.99 27.18
N GLU A 135 -10.49 2.15 27.78
CA GLU A 135 -11.83 2.72 27.94
C GLU A 135 -12.44 3.13 26.59
N SER A 136 -11.66 3.82 25.75
CA SER A 136 -12.08 4.19 24.39
C SER A 136 -12.35 2.95 23.54
N TYR A 137 -11.46 1.95 23.57
CA TYR A 137 -11.68 0.69 22.88
C TYR A 137 -12.92 -0.04 23.40
N ARG A 138 -13.16 -0.07 24.72
CA ARG A 138 -14.37 -0.69 25.29
C ARG A 138 -15.64 0.02 24.83
N ALA A 139 -15.63 1.35 24.76
CA ALA A 139 -16.78 2.14 24.34
C ALA A 139 -17.15 1.94 22.86
N TYR A 140 -16.15 1.77 21.98
CA TYR A 140 -16.33 1.69 20.53
C TYR A 140 -15.92 0.34 19.92
N LEU A 141 -15.87 -0.72 20.74
CA LEU A 141 -15.35 -2.02 20.32
C LEU A 141 -16.10 -2.58 19.11
N ILE A 142 -17.42 -2.44 19.11
CA ILE A 142 -18.28 -2.94 18.02
C ILE A 142 -18.00 -2.19 16.72
N ASP A 143 -17.88 -0.86 16.77
CA ASP A 143 -17.57 -0.05 15.58
C ASP A 143 -16.20 -0.45 14.98
N VAL A 144 -15.19 -0.62 15.83
CA VAL A 144 -13.85 -1.04 15.41
C VAL A 144 -13.87 -2.43 14.76
N LEU A 145 -14.54 -3.41 15.39
CA LEU A 145 -14.59 -4.77 14.87
C LEU A 145 -15.37 -4.87 13.56
N LEU A 146 -16.51 -4.17 13.45
CA LEU A 146 -17.30 -4.15 12.22
C LEU A 146 -16.55 -3.47 11.08
N HIS A 147 -15.81 -2.40 11.36
CA HIS A 147 -14.97 -1.76 10.36
C HIS A 147 -13.84 -2.69 9.89
N GLN A 148 -13.13 -3.32 10.83
CA GLN A 148 -12.06 -4.27 10.51
C GLN A 148 -12.57 -5.49 9.72
N ASP A 149 -13.76 -6.01 10.03
CA ASP A 149 -14.40 -7.10 9.28
C ASP A 149 -14.76 -6.67 7.85
N ALA A 150 -15.32 -5.47 7.69
CA ALA A 150 -15.66 -4.92 6.38
C ALA A 150 -14.42 -4.73 5.49
N GLU A 151 -13.34 -4.14 6.04
CA GLU A 151 -12.07 -3.93 5.35
C GLU A 151 -11.40 -5.27 4.99
N THR A 152 -11.32 -6.20 5.95
CA THR A 152 -10.75 -7.53 5.71
C THR A 152 -11.52 -8.26 4.61
N SER A 153 -12.85 -8.21 4.66
CA SER A 153 -13.71 -8.81 3.64
C SER A 153 -13.55 -8.15 2.27
N ALA A 154 -13.35 -6.83 2.21
CA ALA A 154 -13.10 -6.12 0.95
C ALA A 154 -11.76 -6.52 0.33
N LEU A 155 -10.70 -6.58 1.13
CA LEU A 155 -9.37 -7.01 0.70
C LEU A 155 -9.38 -8.47 0.21
N LEU A 156 -10.09 -9.36 0.91
CA LEU A 156 -10.24 -10.75 0.48
C LEU A 156 -10.96 -10.87 -0.87
N ARG A 157 -11.99 -10.06 -1.12
CA ARG A 157 -12.67 -10.03 -2.43
C ARG A 157 -11.76 -9.53 -3.55
N GLN A 158 -10.99 -8.47 -3.31
CA GLN A 158 -10.03 -7.95 -4.29
C GLN A 158 -8.93 -8.97 -4.61
N ASN A 159 -8.41 -9.67 -3.60
CA ASN A 159 -7.44 -10.73 -3.82
C ASN A 159 -8.02 -11.85 -4.71
N ASP A 160 -9.23 -12.30 -4.41
CA ASP A 160 -9.93 -13.32 -5.20
C ASP A 160 -10.21 -12.87 -6.64
N GLU A 161 -10.53 -11.59 -6.88
CA GLU A 161 -10.65 -11.00 -8.22
C GLU A 161 -9.32 -11.00 -8.98
N ILE A 162 -8.23 -10.56 -8.33
CA ILE A 162 -6.88 -10.55 -8.91
C ILE A 162 -6.45 -11.99 -9.25
N GLU A 163 -6.69 -12.94 -8.35
CA GLU A 163 -6.36 -14.34 -8.56
C GLU A 163 -7.14 -14.94 -9.73
N ARG A 164 -8.44 -14.64 -9.84
CA ARG A 164 -9.24 -15.03 -11.01
C ARG A 164 -8.67 -14.46 -12.31
N TYR A 165 -8.37 -13.17 -12.34
CA TYR A 165 -7.81 -12.52 -13.54
C TYR A 165 -6.47 -13.12 -13.95
N ILE A 166 -5.60 -13.41 -12.98
CA ILE A 166 -4.33 -14.11 -13.23
C ILE A 166 -4.60 -15.46 -13.91
N ALA A 167 -5.49 -16.28 -13.34
CA ALA A 167 -5.74 -17.63 -13.83
C ALA A 167 -6.52 -17.67 -15.16
N SER A 168 -7.48 -16.77 -15.37
CA SER A 168 -8.36 -16.80 -16.54
C SER A 168 -7.82 -16.04 -17.75
N GLU A 169 -7.10 -14.94 -17.53
CA GLU A 169 -6.63 -14.08 -18.62
C GLU A 169 -5.11 -14.16 -18.79
N LEU A 170 -4.35 -13.90 -17.72
CA LEU A 170 -2.91 -13.70 -17.83
C LEU A 170 -2.16 -15.02 -18.09
N GLU A 171 -2.47 -16.08 -17.35
CA GLU A 171 -1.81 -17.37 -17.52
C GLU A 171 -2.01 -17.97 -18.93
N PRO A 172 -3.24 -18.03 -19.48
CA PRO A 172 -3.46 -18.50 -20.85
C PRO A 172 -2.80 -17.60 -21.89
N ALA A 173 -2.86 -16.28 -21.72
CA ALA A 173 -2.20 -15.34 -22.64
C ALA A 173 -0.68 -15.57 -22.68
N VAL A 174 -0.05 -15.75 -21.50
CA VAL A 174 1.38 -16.06 -21.41
C VAL A 174 1.70 -17.41 -22.04
N ALA A 175 0.86 -18.43 -21.83
CA ALA A 175 1.05 -19.75 -22.45
C ALA A 175 0.99 -19.67 -23.99
N LEU A 176 -0.02 -18.99 -24.54
CA LEU A 176 -0.17 -18.81 -25.98
C LEU A 176 1.04 -18.09 -26.59
N ARG A 177 1.52 -17.00 -25.97
CA ARG A 177 2.70 -16.28 -26.45
C ARG A 177 3.97 -17.13 -26.41
N ARG A 178 4.11 -18.01 -25.42
CA ARG A 178 5.23 -18.96 -25.36
C ARG A 178 5.16 -19.99 -26.48
N GLU A 179 3.98 -20.50 -26.80
CA GLU A 179 3.79 -21.42 -27.94
C GLU A 179 4.10 -20.74 -29.28
N GLU A 180 3.59 -19.53 -29.50
CA GLU A 180 3.89 -18.73 -30.69
C GLU A 180 5.39 -18.48 -30.85
N LEU A 181 6.07 -18.11 -29.76
CA LEU A 181 7.51 -17.90 -29.75
C LEU A 181 8.26 -19.18 -30.11
N ALA A 182 7.90 -20.31 -29.50
CA ALA A 182 8.52 -21.60 -29.79
C ALA A 182 8.32 -21.99 -31.26
N ALA A 183 7.13 -21.75 -31.82
CA ALA A 183 6.85 -21.99 -33.23
C ALA A 183 7.70 -21.11 -34.16
N LEU A 184 7.86 -19.83 -33.83
CA LEU A 184 8.71 -18.90 -34.58
C LEU A 184 10.19 -19.29 -34.50
N GLN A 185 10.67 -19.67 -33.33
CA GLN A 185 12.05 -20.16 -33.14
C GLN A 185 12.29 -21.45 -33.94
N SER A 186 11.34 -22.38 -33.93
CA SER A 186 11.42 -23.60 -34.75
C SER A 186 11.44 -23.29 -36.25
N ARG A 187 10.58 -22.38 -36.73
CA ARG A 187 10.60 -21.91 -38.13
C ARG A 187 11.94 -21.28 -38.48
N LEU A 188 12.48 -20.40 -37.63
CA LEU A 188 13.77 -19.76 -37.85
C LEU A 188 14.91 -20.80 -37.92
N ALA A 189 14.91 -21.79 -37.02
CA ALA A 189 15.89 -22.88 -37.04
C ALA A 189 15.77 -23.76 -38.29
N SER A 190 14.56 -23.92 -38.85
CA SER A 190 14.34 -24.63 -40.13
C SER A 190 14.76 -23.82 -41.36
N ILE A 191 14.95 -22.50 -41.21
CA ILE A 191 15.45 -21.60 -42.25
C ILE A 191 16.98 -21.59 -42.17
N THR A 192 17.64 -22.56 -42.81
CA THR A 192 19.07 -22.50 -43.20
C THR A 192 19.39 -23.63 -44.20
N PRO A 193 20.31 -23.50 -45.18
CA PRO A 193 20.86 -22.34 -45.89
C PRO A 193 20.12 -22.03 -47.22
N LYS A 194 19.20 -22.91 -47.68
CA LYS A 194 18.63 -22.84 -49.04
C LYS A 194 17.73 -21.60 -49.31
N ALA A 195 17.17 -21.02 -48.25
CA ALA A 195 16.41 -19.76 -48.32
C ALA A 195 17.30 -18.50 -48.13
N MET A 196 18.52 -18.66 -47.59
CA MET A 196 19.50 -17.56 -47.47
C MET A 196 20.16 -17.22 -48.82
N GLU A 197 20.10 -18.11 -49.82
CA GLU A 197 20.59 -17.83 -51.17
C GLU A 197 19.76 -16.77 -51.91
N HIS A 198 18.52 -16.49 -51.49
CA HIS A 198 17.60 -15.58 -52.18
C HIS A 198 17.04 -14.44 -51.31
N ALA A 199 17.37 -14.37 -50.02
CA ALA A 199 16.88 -13.34 -49.10
C ALA A 199 17.93 -12.25 -48.87
N ASN A 200 17.53 -10.96 -48.86
CA ASN A 200 18.44 -9.85 -48.55
C ASN A 200 18.92 -9.96 -47.08
N PRO A 201 20.20 -10.31 -46.83
CA PRO A 201 20.66 -10.74 -45.50
C PRO A 201 20.53 -9.64 -44.42
N SER A 202 20.54 -8.38 -44.85
CA SER A 202 20.47 -7.21 -43.96
C SER A 202 19.12 -7.07 -43.25
N GLN A 203 18.00 -7.36 -43.95
CA GLN A 203 16.64 -7.23 -43.40
C GLN A 203 16.29 -8.40 -42.46
N ALA A 204 16.66 -9.63 -42.81
CA ALA A 204 16.42 -10.79 -41.95
C ALA A 204 17.19 -10.67 -40.62
N ALA A 205 18.45 -10.25 -40.67
CA ALA A 205 19.26 -10.04 -39.47
C ALA A 205 18.73 -8.88 -38.60
N ALA A 206 18.18 -7.83 -39.21
CA ALA A 206 17.55 -6.74 -38.47
C ALA A 206 16.28 -7.20 -37.72
N ARG A 207 15.43 -8.00 -38.37
CA ARG A 207 14.19 -8.50 -37.77
C ARG A 207 14.44 -9.50 -36.63
N ILE A 208 15.46 -10.34 -36.75
CA ILE A 208 15.86 -11.27 -35.67
C ILE A 208 16.32 -10.49 -34.44
N ARG A 209 17.18 -9.48 -34.61
CA ARG A 209 17.63 -8.62 -33.50
C ARG A 209 16.49 -7.90 -32.80
N GLU A 210 15.50 -7.43 -33.56
CA GLU A 210 14.31 -6.77 -33.01
C GLU A 210 13.46 -7.73 -32.16
N LEU A 211 13.27 -8.97 -32.63
CA LEU A 211 12.54 -10.00 -31.89
C LEU A 211 13.29 -10.49 -30.64
N GLU A 212 14.61 -10.63 -30.72
CA GLU A 212 15.45 -10.97 -29.57
C GLU A 212 15.42 -9.87 -28.50
N ALA A 213 15.43 -8.60 -28.90
CA ALA A 213 15.29 -7.47 -27.99
C ALA A 213 13.91 -7.44 -27.31
N ALA A 214 12.83 -7.67 -28.07
CA ALA A 214 11.48 -7.73 -27.52
C ALA A 214 11.32 -8.91 -26.53
N LEU A 215 11.88 -10.07 -26.86
CA LEU A 215 11.85 -11.23 -25.96
C LEU A 215 12.64 -10.97 -24.67
N GLY A 216 13.82 -10.35 -24.79
CA GLY A 216 14.64 -9.97 -23.64
C GLY A 216 13.91 -9.01 -22.69
N ALA A 217 13.22 -8.01 -23.24
CA ALA A 217 12.44 -7.05 -22.45
C ALA A 217 11.30 -7.72 -21.68
N VAL A 218 10.50 -8.57 -22.35
CA VAL A 218 9.38 -9.28 -21.71
C VAL A 218 9.89 -10.27 -20.65
N SER A 219 10.98 -10.98 -20.92
CA SER A 219 11.58 -11.91 -19.95
C SER A 219 12.12 -11.20 -18.71
N ALA A 220 12.69 -10.01 -18.88
CA ALA A 220 13.16 -9.18 -17.77
C ALA A 220 11.98 -8.68 -16.90
N GLU A 221 10.88 -8.24 -17.53
CA GLU A 221 9.68 -7.77 -16.83
C GLU A 221 9.01 -8.90 -16.01
N VAL A 222 8.87 -10.09 -16.59
CA VAL A 222 8.36 -11.28 -15.88
C VAL A 222 9.26 -11.68 -14.72
N THR A 223 10.58 -11.58 -14.89
CA THR A 223 11.54 -11.88 -13.83
C THR A 223 11.43 -10.87 -12.70
N ALA A 224 11.37 -9.57 -13.02
CA ALA A 224 11.19 -8.49 -12.05
C ALA A 224 9.92 -8.67 -11.21
N LEU A 225 8.80 -9.01 -11.87
CA LEU A 225 7.54 -9.32 -11.19
C LEU A 225 7.68 -10.52 -10.23
N ARG A 226 8.34 -11.59 -10.66
CA ARG A 226 8.53 -12.80 -9.82
C ARG A 226 9.50 -12.58 -8.66
N THR A 227 10.47 -11.68 -8.80
CA THR A 227 11.42 -11.32 -7.74
C THR A 227 10.90 -10.24 -6.80
N SER A 228 9.78 -9.59 -7.15
CA SER A 228 9.17 -8.55 -6.31
C SER A 228 8.76 -9.11 -4.94
N ALA A 229 8.84 -8.25 -3.92
CA ALA A 229 8.49 -8.61 -2.55
C ALA A 229 7.03 -9.07 -2.44
N SER A 230 6.12 -8.40 -3.15
CA SER A 230 4.69 -8.76 -3.20
C SER A 230 4.47 -10.18 -3.74
N TRP A 231 5.21 -10.59 -4.78
CA TRP A 231 5.13 -11.94 -5.33
C TRP A 231 5.70 -12.99 -4.37
N ARG A 232 6.77 -12.69 -3.63
CA ARG A 232 7.38 -13.65 -2.70
C ARG A 232 6.55 -13.84 -1.43
N ILE A 233 5.99 -12.76 -0.88
CA ILE A 233 5.16 -12.78 0.34
C ILE A 233 3.87 -13.58 0.14
N THR A 234 3.26 -13.46 -1.05
CA THR A 234 2.03 -14.18 -1.40
C THR A 234 2.28 -15.62 -1.90
N GLY A 235 3.54 -16.04 -2.03
CA GLY A 235 3.92 -17.38 -2.52
C GLY A 235 3.28 -18.54 -1.75
N PRO A 236 3.41 -18.61 -0.41
CA PRO A 236 2.83 -19.69 0.39
C PRO A 236 1.30 -19.73 0.34
N LEU A 237 0.66 -18.55 0.31
CA LEU A 237 -0.80 -18.44 0.18
C LEU A 237 -1.28 -18.94 -1.19
N ARG A 238 -0.57 -18.59 -2.27
CA ARG A 238 -0.86 -19.10 -3.62
C ARG A 238 -0.64 -20.61 -3.75
N GLU A 239 0.34 -21.18 -3.06
CA GLU A 239 0.54 -22.64 -3.07
C GLU A 239 -0.57 -23.39 -2.34
N ALA A 240 -0.94 -22.93 -1.13
CA ALA A 240 -2.04 -23.52 -0.36
C ALA A 240 -3.37 -23.39 -1.10
N TYR A 241 -3.62 -22.23 -1.72
CA TYR A 241 -4.82 -21.96 -2.49
C TYR A 241 -4.85 -22.72 -3.82
N GLY A 242 -3.74 -22.77 -4.56
CA GLY A 242 -3.62 -23.58 -5.78
C GLY A 242 -3.79 -25.07 -5.51
N TRP A 243 -3.33 -25.56 -4.36
CA TRP A 243 -3.61 -26.93 -3.91
C TRP A 243 -5.10 -27.14 -3.62
N TRP A 244 -5.76 -26.17 -2.98
CA TRP A 244 -7.20 -26.22 -2.70
C TRP A 244 -8.07 -26.17 -3.97
N LEU A 245 -7.72 -25.32 -4.95
CA LEU A 245 -8.36 -25.26 -6.26
C LEU A 245 -8.20 -26.56 -7.05
N ARG A 246 -7.00 -27.14 -7.08
CA ARG A 246 -6.77 -28.48 -7.68
C ARG A 246 -7.61 -29.58 -7.03
N ARG A 247 -7.95 -29.42 -5.75
CA ARG A 247 -8.80 -30.36 -5.01
C ARG A 247 -10.29 -30.15 -5.26
N ARG A 248 -10.73 -28.95 -5.62
CA ARG A 248 -12.13 -28.63 -5.97
C ARG A 248 -12.45 -28.81 -7.46
N GLY A 249 -11.47 -28.68 -8.35
CA GLY A 249 -11.62 -28.85 -9.80
C GLY A 249 -11.63 -30.31 -10.29
N ALA A 250 -11.55 -31.29 -9.40
CA ALA A 250 -11.72 -32.71 -9.72
C ALA A 250 -13.17 -33.16 -9.45
N ARG A 251 -14.12 -32.62 -10.23
CA ARG A 251 -15.45 -33.20 -10.47
C ARG A 251 -15.88 -32.90 -11.90
#